data_AF-A0AAD7G0W9-F1
#
_entry.id   AF-A0AAD7G0W9-F1
#
_cell.length_a   1.000
_cell.length_b   1.000
_cell.length_c   1.000
_cell.angle_alpha   90.00
_cell.angle_beta   90.00
_cell.angle_gamma   90.00
#
_symmetry.space_group_name_H-M   'P 1'
#
loop_
_entity.id
_entity.type
_entity.pdbx_description
1 polymer ?
#
loop_
_entity_poly.entity_id
_entity_poly.type
_entity_poly.pdbx_seq_one_letter_code
_entity_poly.pdbx_strand_id
1 'polypeptide(L)'
;MRFLFISLLPAVLCGPATPTTEVQHGQTGTLIVLPPQATETGLKQIPDAAHPFIAPGPDDQRGPCPAMNTLANHGFIPRNGIASFEEILVAMMEAFNIELRTGALMVANNMLTRGNPFVNKISIGGVSPLVPPLPGNIDGPETGGIAKHGRFEGDASMTRADAFIGDNRDFQDVLYDLDLLQLGKFGDSGPEGNNTVFNVATLIAMKQQNIAMDQAANPEFKFAAQRMNGAYAEASFILNAFANGTTKQATLSIIGSFFRNQTFPDQWFRAAAPVTGAINGVAAAQIKAAIPLQPGRNNAQGVFVADPPPPAPWNSSFACTAYFDQAANVPGVLVNTTGLFKQNVDFLTGIQFTAASANAGCDQQILPFGPAGV
;
A
#
# COMPACT_ATOMS: atom_id res chain seq x y z
N MET A 1 -10.52 -40.25 17.17
CA MET A 1 -11.97 -39.99 17.26
C MET A 1 -12.17 -38.60 17.86
N ARG A 2 -12.27 -37.57 17.01
CA ARG A 2 -12.63 -36.19 17.39
C ARG A 2 -13.62 -35.73 16.33
N PHE A 3 -14.86 -35.49 16.76
CA PHE A 3 -15.97 -35.11 15.91
C PHE A 3 -15.79 -33.67 15.42
N LEU A 4 -15.86 -33.49 14.10
CA LEU A 4 -16.02 -32.18 13.46
C LEU A 4 -17.48 -31.75 13.68
N PHE A 5 -17.71 -30.72 14.50
CA PHE A 5 -18.99 -30.02 14.52
C PHE A 5 -18.97 -28.97 13.41
N ILE A 6 -19.68 -29.26 12.32
CA ILE A 6 -20.03 -28.27 11.29
C ILE A 6 -21.19 -27.46 11.87
N SER A 7 -20.93 -26.23 12.30
CA SER A 7 -21.98 -25.28 12.67
C SER A 7 -22.65 -24.75 11.40
N LEU A 8 -23.83 -25.25 11.09
CA LEU A 8 -24.76 -24.64 10.15
C LEU A 8 -25.26 -23.32 10.73
N LEU A 9 -24.83 -22.19 10.16
CA LEU A 9 -25.48 -20.90 10.42
C LEU A 9 -26.90 -20.94 9.82
N PRO A 10 -27.93 -20.43 10.54
CA PRO A 10 -29.26 -20.29 9.97
C PRO A 10 -29.26 -19.19 8.92
N ALA A 11 -29.73 -19.51 7.71
CA ALA A 11 -29.99 -18.55 6.66
C ALA A 11 -31.09 -17.59 7.12
N VAL A 12 -30.70 -16.37 7.48
CA VAL A 12 -31.63 -15.25 7.63
C VAL A 12 -32.04 -14.83 6.22
N LEU A 13 -33.29 -15.13 5.87
CA LEU A 13 -33.96 -14.60 4.68
C LEU A 13 -34.11 -13.08 4.84
N CYS A 14 -33.13 -12.31 4.35
CA CYS A 14 -33.31 -10.89 4.10
C CYS A 14 -34.19 -10.72 2.86
N GLY A 15 -35.35 -10.09 3.02
CA GLY A 15 -36.09 -9.51 1.89
C GLY A 15 -35.22 -8.46 1.18
N PRO A 16 -35.61 -8.02 -0.03
CA PRO A 16 -34.84 -7.01 -0.77
C PRO A 16 -34.86 -5.70 0.04
N ALA A 17 -33.76 -5.42 0.73
CA ALA A 17 -33.53 -4.10 1.30
C ALA A 17 -33.39 -3.15 0.12
N THR A 18 -34.39 -2.29 -0.09
CA THR A 18 -34.18 -1.05 -0.85
C THR A 18 -32.94 -0.38 -0.27
N PRO A 19 -31.87 -0.13 -1.05
CA PRO A 19 -30.68 0.51 -0.52
C PRO A 19 -31.08 1.91 -0.10
N THR A 20 -31.28 2.10 1.21
CA THR A 20 -31.51 3.42 1.79
C THR A 20 -30.21 4.19 1.60
N THR A 21 -30.22 5.11 0.64
CA THR A 21 -29.15 6.07 0.44
C THR A 21 -28.99 6.87 1.72
N GLU A 22 -27.92 6.61 2.47
CA GLU A 22 -27.64 7.31 3.72
C GLU A 22 -26.90 8.61 3.41
N VAL A 23 -27.43 9.72 3.91
CA VAL A 23 -26.79 11.04 3.79
C VAL A 23 -26.32 11.49 5.17
N GLN A 24 -25.02 11.75 5.30
CA GLN A 24 -24.44 12.35 6.51
C GLN A 24 -23.57 13.54 6.09
N HIS A 25 -23.70 14.67 6.79
CA HIS A 25 -22.87 15.86 6.57
C HIS A 25 -22.84 16.35 5.11
N GLY A 26 -23.98 16.23 4.39
CA GLY A 26 -24.09 16.63 2.98
C GLY A 26 -23.42 15.67 1.98
N GLN A 27 -22.90 14.54 2.46
CA GLN A 27 -22.30 13.50 1.63
C GLN A 27 -23.26 12.32 1.49
N THR A 28 -23.31 11.72 0.30
CA THR A 28 -24.05 10.49 0.05
C THR A 28 -23.13 9.31 0.27
N GLY A 29 -23.46 8.48 1.25
CA GLY A 29 -22.66 7.30 1.58
C GLY A 29 -22.80 6.19 0.53
N THR A 30 -21.71 5.44 0.35
CA THR A 30 -21.63 4.28 -0.55
C THR A 30 -21.12 3.08 0.23
N LEU A 31 -21.87 1.98 0.20
CA LEU A 31 -21.44 0.73 0.84
C LEU A 31 -20.18 0.21 0.14
N ILE A 32 -19.16 -0.11 0.93
CA ILE A 32 -17.95 -0.77 0.45
C ILE A 32 -18.18 -2.27 0.46
N VAL A 33 -17.88 -2.93 -0.65
CA VAL A 33 -18.01 -4.38 -0.78
C VAL A 33 -16.73 -5.00 -1.30
N LEU A 34 -16.52 -6.28 -0.96
CA LEU A 34 -15.44 -7.04 -1.56
C LEU A 34 -15.84 -7.44 -3.00
N PRO A 35 -15.07 -7.08 -4.04
CA PRO A 35 -15.31 -7.57 -5.38
C PRO A 35 -15.08 -9.09 -5.43
N PRO A 36 -15.66 -9.79 -6.43
CA PRO A 36 -15.42 -11.21 -6.62
C PRO A 36 -13.94 -11.48 -6.89
N GLN A 37 -13.48 -12.66 -6.48
CA GLN A 37 -12.14 -13.13 -6.80
C GLN A 37 -11.96 -13.25 -8.33
N ALA A 38 -10.81 -12.80 -8.83
CA ALA A 38 -10.45 -12.98 -10.24
C ALA A 38 -10.40 -14.46 -10.62
N THR A 39 -11.07 -14.83 -11.71
CA THR A 39 -11.06 -16.20 -12.25
C THR A 39 -9.87 -16.42 -13.17
N GLU A 40 -9.49 -15.41 -13.94
CA GLU A 40 -8.33 -15.43 -14.83
C GLU A 40 -7.10 -14.94 -14.08
N THR A 41 -6.23 -15.87 -13.68
CA THR A 41 -5.02 -15.57 -12.89
C THR A 41 -3.73 -15.97 -13.59
N GLY A 42 -3.81 -16.41 -14.85
CA GLY A 42 -2.65 -16.75 -15.66
C GLY A 42 -1.89 -15.52 -16.20
N LEU A 43 -0.84 -15.81 -16.97
CA LEU A 43 -0.11 -14.80 -17.74
C LEU A 43 -1.07 -14.02 -18.64
N LYS A 44 -0.94 -12.70 -18.60
CA LYS A 44 -1.65 -11.77 -19.49
C LYS A 44 -0.67 -10.68 -19.90
N GLN A 45 -0.59 -10.40 -21.20
CA GLN A 45 0.20 -9.29 -21.71
C GLN A 45 -0.47 -7.96 -21.37
N ILE A 46 0.30 -7.01 -20.87
CA ILE A 46 -0.15 -5.66 -20.49
C ILE A 46 0.96 -4.66 -20.89
N PRO A 47 0.62 -3.50 -21.48
CA PRO A 47 -0.74 -2.99 -21.71
C PRO A 47 -1.44 -3.72 -22.86
N ASP A 48 -2.76 -3.82 -22.77
CA ASP A 48 -3.61 -4.29 -23.87
C ASP A 48 -4.23 -3.09 -24.63
N ALA A 49 -4.87 -3.36 -25.77
CA ALA A 49 -5.44 -2.31 -26.60
C ALA A 49 -6.58 -1.51 -25.92
N ALA A 50 -7.21 -2.06 -24.87
CA ALA A 50 -8.24 -1.37 -24.11
C ALA A 50 -7.65 -0.42 -23.05
N HIS A 51 -6.38 -0.59 -22.71
CA HIS A 51 -5.68 0.17 -21.67
C HIS A 51 -4.46 0.93 -22.24
N PRO A 52 -4.63 1.81 -23.26
CA PRO A 52 -3.52 2.59 -23.80
C PRO A 52 -3.00 3.58 -22.76
N PHE A 53 -1.71 3.86 -22.84
CA PHE A 53 -1.11 4.94 -22.06
C PHE A 53 -1.68 6.29 -22.49
N ILE A 54 -2.07 7.10 -21.51
CA ILE A 54 -2.38 8.52 -21.67
C ILE A 54 -1.70 9.24 -20.52
N ALA A 55 -0.86 10.22 -20.84
CA ALA A 55 -0.20 11.04 -19.83
C ALA A 55 -1.24 11.78 -18.97
N PRO A 56 -1.01 11.92 -17.66
CA PRO A 56 -1.93 12.62 -16.77
C PRO A 56 -2.04 14.09 -17.17
N GLY A 57 -3.27 14.62 -17.13
CA GLY A 57 -3.53 16.05 -17.22
C GLY A 57 -3.15 16.79 -15.93
N PRO A 58 -3.23 18.13 -15.92
CA PRO A 58 -2.81 18.95 -14.79
C PRO A 58 -3.63 18.71 -13.50
N ASP A 59 -4.89 18.28 -13.64
CA ASP A 59 -5.79 18.02 -12.50
C ASP A 59 -5.84 16.53 -12.10
N ASP A 60 -5.16 15.66 -12.85
CA ASP A 60 -5.16 14.22 -12.60
C ASP A 60 -4.21 13.88 -11.46
N GLN A 61 -4.73 13.24 -10.41
CA GLN A 61 -3.96 12.89 -9.23
C GLN A 61 -2.99 11.75 -9.52
N ARG A 62 -1.71 11.99 -9.23
CA ARG A 62 -0.65 10.99 -9.15
C ARG A 62 0.07 11.14 -7.82
N GLY A 63 0.68 10.07 -7.37
CA GLY A 63 1.27 10.03 -6.05
C GLY A 63 2.56 9.25 -5.94
N PRO A 64 2.92 8.87 -4.72
CA PRO A 64 4.15 8.13 -4.43
C PRO A 64 4.14 6.68 -4.92
N CYS A 65 2.96 6.09 -5.17
CA CYS A 65 2.87 4.69 -5.61
C CYS A 65 2.99 4.56 -7.14
N PRO A 66 4.12 4.06 -7.68
CA PRO A 66 4.30 3.92 -9.14
C PRO A 66 3.29 2.96 -9.78
N ALA A 67 2.86 1.93 -9.05
CA ALA A 67 1.85 0.99 -9.53
C ALA A 67 0.51 1.69 -9.75
N MET A 68 0.01 2.46 -8.77
CA MET A 68 -1.26 3.17 -8.90
C MET A 68 -1.21 4.24 -9.99
N ASN A 69 -0.08 4.94 -10.10
CA ASN A 69 0.12 5.92 -11.16
C ASN A 69 0.05 5.27 -12.55
N THR A 70 0.67 4.10 -12.70
CA THR A 70 0.64 3.32 -13.95
C THR A 70 -0.78 2.85 -14.26
N LEU A 71 -1.53 2.35 -13.27
CA LEU A 71 -2.93 1.93 -13.46
C LEU A 71 -3.81 3.09 -13.96
N ALA A 72 -3.68 4.27 -13.35
CA ALA A 72 -4.43 5.46 -13.78
C ALA A 72 -3.99 5.95 -15.17
N ASN A 73 -2.68 5.94 -15.46
CA ASN A 73 -2.14 6.29 -16.78
C ASN A 73 -2.58 5.33 -17.89
N HIS A 74 -3.00 4.11 -17.56
CA HIS A 74 -3.51 3.12 -18.50
C HIS A 74 -5.03 2.93 -18.42
N GLY A 75 -5.72 3.63 -17.52
CA GLY A 75 -7.19 3.57 -17.40
C GLY A 75 -7.73 2.31 -16.74
N PHE A 76 -6.90 1.55 -16.00
CA PHE A 76 -7.38 0.45 -15.15
C PHE A 76 -8.15 0.95 -13.93
N ILE A 77 -7.81 2.16 -13.47
CA ILE A 77 -8.61 2.97 -12.54
C ILE A 77 -8.92 4.31 -13.22
N PRO A 78 -9.88 5.12 -12.70
CA PRO A 78 -10.16 6.44 -13.24
C PRO A 78 -8.88 7.27 -13.46
N ARG A 79 -8.70 7.82 -14.67
CA ARG A 79 -7.46 8.49 -15.08
C ARG A 79 -7.14 9.74 -14.24
N ASN A 80 -8.17 10.34 -13.65
CA ASN A 80 -8.05 11.44 -12.69
C ASN A 80 -7.45 11.04 -11.34
N GLY A 81 -7.19 9.75 -11.12
CA GLY A 81 -6.56 9.25 -9.89
C GLY A 81 -7.48 9.21 -8.67
N ILE A 82 -8.80 9.34 -8.87
CA ILE A 82 -9.79 9.24 -7.78
C ILE A 82 -10.61 7.96 -7.97
N ALA A 83 -10.41 6.99 -7.09
CA ALA A 83 -10.95 5.64 -7.25
C ALA A 83 -11.64 5.13 -5.97
N SER A 84 -12.57 4.20 -6.13
CA SER A 84 -13.19 3.46 -5.03
C SER A 84 -12.31 2.31 -4.57
N PHE A 85 -12.68 1.70 -3.44
CA PHE A 85 -12.06 0.48 -2.93
C PHE A 85 -12.06 -0.63 -3.99
N GLU A 86 -13.21 -0.85 -4.64
CA GLU A 86 -13.42 -1.90 -5.64
C GLU A 86 -12.63 -1.61 -6.92
N GLU A 87 -12.64 -0.37 -7.41
CA GLU A 87 -11.90 0.02 -8.63
C GLU A 87 -10.40 -0.26 -8.46
N ILE A 88 -9.82 0.12 -7.32
CA ILE A 88 -8.40 -0.15 -7.03
C ILE A 88 -8.14 -1.65 -6.91
N LEU A 89 -8.96 -2.38 -6.15
CA LEU A 89 -8.75 -3.80 -5.91
C LEU A 89 -8.87 -4.64 -7.18
N VAL A 90 -9.88 -4.36 -8.02
CA VAL A 90 -10.03 -5.01 -9.33
C VAL A 90 -8.84 -4.70 -10.23
N ALA A 91 -8.38 -3.44 -10.28
CA ALA A 91 -7.24 -3.06 -11.09
C ALA A 91 -5.93 -3.74 -10.63
N MET A 92 -5.71 -3.88 -9.32
CA MET A 92 -4.55 -4.59 -8.77
C MET A 92 -4.56 -6.08 -9.13
N MET A 93 -5.72 -6.74 -9.03
CA MET A 93 -5.87 -8.14 -9.46
C MET A 93 -5.66 -8.28 -10.97
N GLU A 94 -6.25 -7.38 -11.76
CA GLU A 94 -6.21 -7.52 -13.21
C GLU A 94 -4.83 -7.21 -13.79
N ALA A 95 -4.20 -6.11 -13.37
CA ALA A 95 -2.99 -5.65 -14.01
C ALA A 95 -1.71 -6.24 -13.41
N PHE A 96 -1.66 -6.42 -12.09
CA PHE A 96 -0.47 -6.92 -11.40
C PHE A 96 -0.65 -8.32 -10.84
N ASN A 97 -1.84 -8.91 -10.99
CA ASN A 97 -2.17 -10.21 -10.40
C ASN A 97 -1.97 -10.23 -8.89
N ILE A 98 -2.23 -9.12 -8.18
CA ILE A 98 -2.18 -9.12 -6.72
C ILE A 98 -3.35 -9.96 -6.20
N GLU A 99 -3.09 -10.86 -5.24
CA GLU A 99 -4.14 -11.69 -4.64
C GLU A 99 -5.22 -10.83 -3.97
N LEU A 100 -6.50 -11.21 -4.10
CA LEU A 100 -7.65 -10.51 -3.51
C LEU A 100 -7.44 -10.12 -2.04
N ARG A 101 -7.00 -11.06 -1.19
CA ARG A 101 -6.80 -10.79 0.25
C ARG A 101 -5.67 -9.79 0.51
N THR A 102 -4.59 -9.90 -0.26
CA THR A 102 -3.42 -9.02 -0.16
C THR A 102 -3.76 -7.62 -0.66
N GLY A 103 -4.44 -7.51 -1.80
CA GLY A 103 -4.92 -6.24 -2.33
C GLY A 103 -5.93 -5.59 -1.39
N ALA A 104 -6.92 -6.35 -0.90
CA ALA A 104 -7.95 -5.83 0.01
C ALA A 104 -7.35 -5.23 1.29
N LEU A 105 -6.30 -5.86 1.86
CA LEU A 105 -5.57 -5.29 2.99
C LEU A 105 -4.93 -3.94 2.64
N MET A 106 -4.23 -3.85 1.51
CA MET A 106 -3.58 -2.61 1.08
C MET A 106 -4.58 -1.49 0.86
N VAL A 107 -5.69 -1.77 0.17
CA VAL A 107 -6.73 -0.77 -0.11
C VAL A 107 -7.50 -0.40 1.18
N ALA A 108 -7.73 -1.35 2.08
CA ALA A 108 -8.37 -1.07 3.36
C ALA A 108 -7.53 -0.15 4.25
N ASN A 109 -6.21 -0.39 4.31
CA ASN A 109 -5.29 0.50 5.01
C ASN A 109 -5.34 1.92 4.44
N ASN A 110 -5.32 2.08 3.12
CA ASN A 110 -5.44 3.38 2.47
C ASN A 110 -6.78 4.05 2.75
N MET A 111 -7.89 3.32 2.60
CA MET A 111 -9.23 3.86 2.82
C MET A 111 -9.38 4.38 4.25
N LEU A 112 -8.94 3.62 5.26
CA LEU A 112 -9.07 4.00 6.67
C LEU A 112 -8.14 5.14 7.08
N THR A 113 -6.98 5.27 6.46
CA THR A 113 -5.97 6.26 6.87
C THR A 113 -6.04 7.56 6.10
N ARG A 114 -6.36 7.50 4.80
CA ARG A 114 -6.23 8.60 3.82
C ARG A 114 -7.38 8.72 2.82
N GLY A 115 -8.32 7.78 2.82
CA GLY A 115 -9.53 7.83 2.01
C GLY A 115 -10.71 8.44 2.75
N ASN A 116 -11.86 8.47 2.06
CA ASN A 116 -13.16 8.69 2.67
C ASN A 116 -13.96 7.37 2.63
N PRO A 117 -13.93 6.57 3.71
CA PRO A 117 -14.70 5.33 3.84
C PRO A 117 -16.21 5.51 3.87
N PHE A 118 -16.75 6.74 4.00
CA PHE A 118 -18.19 6.96 3.92
C PHE A 118 -18.67 7.05 2.47
N VAL A 119 -17.97 7.80 1.62
CA VAL A 119 -18.32 7.93 0.19
C VAL A 119 -17.61 6.94 -0.72
N ASN A 120 -16.74 6.08 -0.16
CA ASN A 120 -15.93 5.09 -0.86
C ASN A 120 -15.05 5.71 -1.97
N LYS A 121 -14.21 6.69 -1.59
CA LYS A 121 -13.25 7.33 -2.51
C LYS A 121 -11.88 7.53 -1.88
N ILE A 122 -10.85 7.33 -2.69
CA ILE A 122 -9.43 7.54 -2.38
C ILE A 122 -8.82 8.37 -3.51
N SER A 123 -7.98 9.35 -3.15
CA SER A 123 -7.05 9.98 -4.09
C SER A 123 -5.73 9.20 -4.06
N ILE A 124 -5.26 8.74 -5.22
CA ILE A 124 -3.93 8.11 -5.35
C ILE A 124 -2.80 9.14 -5.31
N GLY A 125 -3.13 10.42 -5.22
CA GLY A 125 -2.18 11.53 -5.09
C GLY A 125 -2.45 12.33 -3.82
N GLY A 126 -2.60 13.64 -3.99
CA GLY A 126 -2.81 14.59 -2.91
C GLY A 126 -4.28 14.91 -2.64
N VAL A 127 -4.51 16.11 -2.10
CA VAL A 127 -5.84 16.67 -1.85
C VAL A 127 -6.65 16.76 -3.15
N SER A 128 -7.93 16.36 -3.08
CA SER A 128 -8.87 16.53 -4.17
C SER A 128 -10.27 16.84 -3.63
N PRO A 129 -11.02 17.80 -4.21
CA PRO A 129 -12.40 18.07 -3.81
C PRO A 129 -13.35 16.89 -4.11
N LEU A 130 -12.92 15.94 -4.94
CA LEU A 130 -13.68 14.72 -5.23
C LEU A 130 -13.59 13.68 -4.11
N VAL A 131 -12.71 13.89 -3.14
CA VAL A 131 -12.63 13.13 -1.88
C VAL A 131 -12.92 14.13 -0.76
N PRO A 132 -14.20 14.30 -0.36
CA PRO A 132 -14.53 15.31 0.61
C PRO A 132 -14.01 14.91 2.01
N PRO A 133 -13.72 15.87 2.90
CA PRO A 133 -13.28 15.60 4.27
C PRO A 133 -14.27 14.72 5.03
N LEU A 134 -13.74 13.84 5.88
CA LEU A 134 -14.56 13.05 6.79
C LEU A 134 -15.11 13.92 7.94
N PRO A 135 -16.34 13.68 8.41
CA PRO A 135 -16.90 14.36 9.57
C PRO A 135 -15.99 14.26 10.80
N GLY A 136 -15.77 15.37 11.51
CA GLY A 136 -14.92 15.39 12.71
C GLY A 136 -13.42 15.51 12.45
N ASN A 137 -13.01 15.98 11.26
CA ASN A 137 -11.60 16.16 10.86
C ASN A 137 -10.77 14.88 11.05
N ILE A 138 -11.32 13.73 10.70
CA ILE A 138 -10.67 12.41 10.91
C ILE A 138 -9.29 12.36 10.23
N ASP A 139 -9.19 12.88 9.01
CA ASP A 139 -7.93 13.02 8.26
C ASP A 139 -7.46 14.49 8.17
N GLY A 140 -7.90 15.35 9.09
CA GLY A 140 -7.64 16.79 9.01
C GLY A 140 -8.73 17.55 8.25
N PRO A 141 -8.50 18.86 8.00
CA PRO A 141 -9.48 19.74 7.32
C PRO A 141 -9.72 19.35 5.86
N GLU A 142 -8.77 18.64 5.24
CA GLU A 142 -8.84 18.10 3.89
C GLU A 142 -8.31 16.66 3.91
N THR A 143 -8.92 15.75 3.14
CA THR A 143 -8.30 14.42 2.94
C THR A 143 -7.09 14.60 2.06
N GLY A 144 -5.92 14.19 2.53
CA GLY A 144 -4.68 14.45 1.79
C GLY A 144 -4.33 13.41 0.73
N GLY A 145 -5.18 12.40 0.53
CA GLY A 145 -4.89 11.27 -0.35
C GLY A 145 -3.72 10.44 0.16
N ILE A 146 -3.31 9.43 -0.62
CA ILE A 146 -2.22 8.56 -0.16
C ILE A 146 -0.93 9.36 0.04
N ALA A 147 -0.66 10.41 -0.77
CA ALA A 147 0.55 11.24 -0.67
C ALA A 147 0.74 11.96 0.68
N LYS A 148 -0.30 12.07 1.52
CA LYS A 148 -0.18 12.72 2.82
C LYS A 148 0.67 11.89 3.79
N HIS A 149 1.83 12.43 4.13
CA HIS A 149 2.82 11.83 5.02
C HIS A 149 2.25 11.44 6.40
N GLY A 150 2.69 10.30 6.94
CA GLY A 150 2.59 9.95 8.37
C GLY A 150 1.61 8.82 8.75
N ARG A 151 0.80 8.29 7.83
CA ARG A 151 -0.10 7.13 8.12
C ARG A 151 0.06 5.99 7.13
N PHE A 152 0.05 6.31 5.83
CA PHE A 152 0.34 5.35 4.75
C PHE A 152 1.71 5.68 4.16
N GLU A 153 1.83 6.84 3.52
CA GLU A 153 3.12 7.35 3.05
C GLU A 153 4.00 7.77 4.19
N GLY A 154 5.30 7.55 4.02
CA GLY A 154 6.28 7.83 5.05
C GLY A 154 7.71 7.74 4.53
N ASP A 155 8.63 7.84 5.47
CA ASP A 155 10.05 8.01 5.18
C ASP A 155 10.72 6.76 4.59
N ALA A 156 11.96 6.90 4.12
CA ALA A 156 12.76 5.82 3.53
C ALA A 156 12.13 5.19 2.27
N SER A 157 11.49 6.02 1.46
CA SER A 157 11.04 5.66 0.12
C SER A 157 12.22 5.40 -0.83
N MET A 158 11.99 4.66 -1.93
CA MET A 158 13.07 4.37 -2.90
C MET A 158 13.34 5.56 -3.83
N THR A 159 12.27 6.18 -4.33
CA THR A 159 12.38 7.18 -5.41
C THR A 159 11.65 8.50 -5.10
N ARG A 160 11.18 8.67 -3.86
CA ARG A 160 10.50 9.87 -3.33
C ARG A 160 11.26 10.32 -2.09
N ALA A 161 11.43 11.62 -1.90
CA ALA A 161 12.12 12.14 -0.72
C ALA A 161 11.22 12.04 0.52
N ASP A 162 11.81 12.09 1.70
CA ASP A 162 11.04 12.28 2.92
C ASP A 162 10.34 13.64 2.92
N ALA A 163 9.11 13.70 3.44
CA ALA A 163 8.27 14.90 3.37
C ALA A 163 8.88 16.11 4.08
N PHE A 164 9.75 15.89 5.08
CA PHE A 164 10.43 16.96 5.80
C PHE A 164 11.53 17.64 4.97
N ILE A 165 12.25 16.86 4.16
CA ILE A 165 13.43 17.33 3.41
C ILE A 165 13.16 17.54 1.92
N GLY A 166 11.98 17.18 1.42
CA GLY A 166 11.65 17.35 0.02
C GLY A 166 10.25 16.88 -0.37
N ASP A 167 10.13 16.48 -1.63
CA ASP A 167 8.89 16.03 -2.24
C ASP A 167 8.71 14.52 -2.06
N ASN A 168 7.71 14.16 -1.24
CA ASN A 168 7.35 12.78 -0.93
C ASN A 168 6.36 12.15 -1.90
N ARG A 169 6.00 12.85 -2.98
CA ARG A 169 4.98 12.44 -3.93
C ARG A 169 5.59 12.14 -5.28
N ASP A 170 6.35 13.08 -5.84
CA ASP A 170 6.82 12.99 -7.22
C ASP A 170 8.14 12.22 -7.33
N PHE A 171 8.35 11.59 -8.49
CA PHE A 171 9.57 10.83 -8.77
C PHE A 171 10.80 11.75 -8.74
N GLN A 172 11.85 11.30 -8.04
CA GLN A 172 13.11 12.03 -7.90
C GLN A 172 14.22 11.32 -8.69
N ASP A 173 14.71 11.96 -9.75
CA ASP A 173 15.80 11.41 -10.58
C ASP A 173 17.04 11.10 -9.72
N VAL A 174 17.40 11.99 -8.80
CA VAL A 174 18.59 11.83 -7.94
C VAL A 174 18.50 10.56 -7.07
N LEU A 175 17.34 10.28 -6.48
CA LEU A 175 17.17 9.08 -5.66
C LEU A 175 17.21 7.81 -6.51
N TYR A 176 16.60 7.85 -7.70
CA TYR A 176 16.66 6.73 -8.62
C TYR A 176 18.07 6.47 -9.13
N ASP A 177 18.84 7.51 -9.46
CA ASP A 177 20.24 7.38 -9.88
C ASP A 177 21.09 6.74 -8.77
N LEU A 178 20.86 7.10 -7.51
CA LEU A 178 21.51 6.47 -6.35
C LEU A 178 21.13 5.00 -6.20
N ASP A 179 19.87 4.64 -6.45
CA ASP A 179 19.43 3.24 -6.50
C ASP A 179 20.13 2.49 -7.65
N LEU A 180 20.28 3.11 -8.84
CA LEU A 180 21.00 2.51 -9.97
C LEU A 180 22.49 2.25 -9.68
N LEU A 181 23.13 3.06 -8.82
CA LEU A 181 24.48 2.76 -8.35
C LEU A 181 24.54 1.47 -7.52
N GLN A 182 23.49 1.15 -6.76
CA GLN A 182 23.40 -0.12 -6.03
C GLN A 182 23.12 -1.28 -6.98
N LEU A 183 22.26 -1.09 -7.98
CA LEU A 183 22.06 -2.07 -9.06
C LEU A 183 23.38 -2.39 -9.76
N GLY A 184 24.17 -1.38 -10.12
CA GLY A 184 25.47 -1.58 -10.78
C GLY A 184 26.50 -2.35 -9.96
N LYS A 185 26.31 -2.51 -8.65
CA LYS A 185 27.20 -3.26 -7.74
C LYS A 185 26.68 -4.66 -7.42
N PHE A 186 25.36 -4.80 -7.26
CA PHE A 186 24.74 -6.01 -6.69
C PHE A 186 23.74 -6.69 -7.62
N GLY A 187 23.39 -6.08 -8.75
CA GLY A 187 22.47 -6.62 -9.73
C GLY A 187 23.04 -7.80 -10.49
N ASP A 188 22.16 -8.66 -11.00
CA ASP A 188 22.55 -9.75 -11.87
C ASP A 188 22.72 -9.27 -13.31
N SER A 189 23.55 -9.97 -14.09
CA SER A 189 23.59 -9.80 -15.54
C SER A 189 22.30 -10.32 -16.18
N GLY A 190 21.84 -9.64 -17.23
CA GLY A 190 20.65 -10.03 -17.97
C GLY A 190 20.68 -9.60 -19.43
N PRO A 191 19.52 -9.59 -20.10
CA PRO A 191 19.41 -9.26 -21.52
C PRO A 191 19.92 -7.86 -21.88
N GLU A 192 19.94 -6.93 -20.91
CA GLU A 192 20.35 -5.54 -21.09
C GLU A 192 21.83 -5.30 -20.75
N GLY A 193 22.57 -6.34 -20.35
CA GLY A 193 24.00 -6.26 -20.02
C GLY A 193 24.34 -6.75 -18.62
N ASN A 194 25.51 -6.34 -18.12
CA ASN A 194 25.95 -6.68 -16.78
C ASN A 194 25.27 -5.81 -15.73
N ASN A 195 24.85 -6.42 -14.62
CA ASN A 195 24.25 -5.74 -13.48
C ASN A 195 23.02 -4.89 -13.87
N THR A 196 22.13 -5.47 -14.67
CA THR A 196 20.91 -4.81 -15.17
C THR A 196 19.62 -5.47 -14.68
N VAL A 197 19.72 -6.50 -13.83
CA VAL A 197 18.56 -7.22 -13.27
C VAL A 197 18.56 -7.05 -11.77
N PHE A 198 17.44 -6.56 -11.24
CA PHE A 198 17.23 -6.38 -9.82
C PHE A 198 17.06 -7.74 -9.14
N ASN A 199 17.73 -7.91 -8.00
CA ASN A 199 17.64 -9.07 -7.14
C ASN A 199 17.52 -8.62 -5.67
N VAL A 200 17.39 -9.55 -4.73
CA VAL A 200 17.21 -9.18 -3.32
C VAL A 200 18.44 -8.46 -2.73
N ALA A 201 19.66 -8.79 -3.16
CA ALA A 201 20.87 -8.11 -2.70
C ALA A 201 20.88 -6.62 -3.10
N THR A 202 20.43 -6.34 -4.31
CA THR A 202 20.22 -4.98 -4.81
C THR A 202 19.21 -4.22 -3.95
N LEU A 203 18.05 -4.82 -3.65
CA LEU A 203 17.01 -4.19 -2.81
C LEU A 203 17.47 -3.93 -1.38
N ILE A 204 18.26 -4.86 -0.80
CA ILE A 204 18.90 -4.67 0.51
C ILE A 204 19.80 -3.42 0.47
N ALA A 205 20.69 -3.33 -0.52
CA ALA A 205 21.63 -2.23 -0.63
C ALA A 205 20.92 -0.88 -0.85
N MET A 206 19.88 -0.84 -1.70
CA MET A 206 19.04 0.35 -1.90
C MET A 206 18.39 0.79 -0.59
N LYS A 207 17.73 -0.13 0.13
CA LYS A 207 17.06 0.22 1.39
C LYS A 207 18.02 0.62 2.50
N GLN A 208 19.19 -0.02 2.60
CA GLN A 208 20.24 0.40 3.54
C GLN A 208 20.70 1.83 3.25
N GLN A 209 20.95 2.15 1.97
CA GLN A 209 21.35 3.48 1.56
C GLN A 209 20.28 4.52 1.88
N ASN A 210 19.03 4.28 1.46
CA ASN A 210 17.96 5.28 1.58
C ASN A 210 17.63 5.56 3.06
N ILE A 211 17.53 4.51 3.89
CA ILE A 211 17.37 4.66 5.34
C ILE A 211 18.53 5.46 5.95
N ALA A 212 19.78 5.17 5.59
CA ALA A 212 20.93 5.86 6.16
C ALA A 212 20.98 7.35 5.75
N MET A 213 20.64 7.66 4.50
CA MET A 213 20.58 9.03 4.00
C MET A 213 19.48 9.82 4.71
N ASP A 214 18.28 9.24 4.79
CA ASP A 214 17.12 9.90 5.41
C ASP A 214 17.32 10.07 6.92
N GLN A 215 17.85 9.07 7.61
CA GLN A 215 18.22 9.19 9.03
C GLN A 215 19.22 10.33 9.28
N ALA A 216 20.17 10.54 8.36
CA ALA A 216 21.16 11.60 8.51
C ALA A 216 20.62 12.99 8.15
N ALA A 217 19.73 13.06 7.16
CA ALA A 217 19.27 14.33 6.59
C ALA A 217 17.95 14.84 7.19
N ASN A 218 17.09 13.96 7.71
CA ASN A 218 15.75 14.27 8.18
C ASN A 218 15.66 14.27 9.72
N PRO A 219 15.67 15.44 10.39
CA PRO A 219 15.43 15.56 11.83
C PRO A 219 14.10 14.95 12.32
N GLU A 220 13.10 14.82 11.44
CA GLU A 220 11.80 14.23 11.75
C GLU A 220 11.64 12.79 11.26
N PHE A 221 12.73 12.12 10.86
CA PHE A 221 12.71 10.75 10.33
C PHE A 221 11.92 9.81 11.23
N LYS A 222 10.91 9.12 10.68
CA LYS A 222 10.04 8.16 11.36
C LYS A 222 9.97 6.85 10.60
N PHE A 223 10.41 5.80 11.26
CA PHE A 223 10.44 4.45 10.72
C PHE A 223 9.87 3.44 11.72
N ALA A 224 8.64 3.73 12.17
CA ALA A 224 7.83 2.85 13.02
C ALA A 224 7.56 1.50 12.35
N ALA A 225 7.10 0.49 13.10
CA ALA A 225 7.04 -0.90 12.61
C ALA A 225 6.12 -1.05 11.40
N GLN A 226 4.99 -0.32 11.37
CA GLN A 226 4.08 -0.33 10.22
C GLN A 226 4.75 0.27 8.97
N ARG A 227 5.43 1.42 9.08
CA ARG A 227 6.12 2.04 7.93
C ARG A 227 7.29 1.18 7.46
N MET A 228 8.06 0.62 8.40
CA MET A 228 9.15 -0.30 8.11
C MET A 228 8.65 -1.54 7.36
N ASN A 229 7.54 -2.14 7.81
CA ASN A 229 6.93 -3.28 7.13
C ASN A 229 6.47 -2.92 5.70
N GLY A 230 5.81 -1.77 5.53
CA GLY A 230 5.41 -1.24 4.23
C GLY A 230 6.60 -1.01 3.30
N ALA A 231 7.63 -0.29 3.77
CA ALA A 231 8.82 0.05 2.99
C ALA A 231 9.58 -1.18 2.46
N TYR A 232 9.69 -2.25 3.25
CA TYR A 232 10.33 -3.50 2.80
C TYR A 232 9.43 -4.33 1.88
N ALA A 233 8.12 -4.34 2.11
CA ALA A 233 7.16 -4.98 1.21
C ALA A 233 7.08 -4.28 -0.15
N GLU A 234 7.14 -2.94 -0.16
CA GLU A 234 7.18 -2.09 -1.36
C GLU A 234 8.40 -2.40 -2.23
N ALA A 235 9.59 -2.51 -1.62
CA ALA A 235 10.79 -2.93 -2.34
C ALA A 235 10.62 -4.31 -2.97
N SER A 236 9.99 -5.25 -2.24
CA SER A 236 9.79 -6.63 -2.71
C SER A 236 8.87 -6.73 -3.93
N PHE A 237 7.95 -5.77 -4.12
CA PHE A 237 7.09 -5.73 -5.31
C PHE A 237 7.87 -5.51 -6.62
N ILE A 238 9.09 -4.96 -6.56
CA ILE A 238 9.99 -4.90 -7.71
C ILE A 238 10.21 -6.29 -8.30
N LEU A 239 10.43 -7.30 -7.45
CA LEU A 239 10.72 -8.67 -7.88
C LEU A 239 9.45 -9.48 -8.18
N ASN A 240 8.36 -9.21 -7.45
CA ASN A 240 7.18 -10.09 -7.49
C ASN A 240 6.03 -9.55 -8.35
N ALA A 241 5.87 -8.22 -8.42
CA ALA A 241 4.77 -7.60 -9.17
C ALA A 241 5.26 -6.90 -10.45
N PHE A 242 6.46 -6.29 -10.45
CA PHE A 242 6.98 -5.58 -11.63
C PHE A 242 7.83 -6.45 -12.55
N ALA A 243 8.44 -7.52 -12.06
CA ALA A 243 9.15 -8.47 -12.93
C ALA A 243 8.24 -8.98 -14.05
N ASN A 244 8.79 -9.17 -15.25
CA ASN A 244 8.01 -9.71 -16.36
C ASN A 244 7.61 -11.15 -16.04
N GLY A 245 6.31 -11.44 -16.13
CA GLY A 245 5.74 -12.73 -15.77
C GLY A 245 6.27 -13.91 -16.57
N THR A 246 6.82 -13.68 -17.78
CA THR A 246 7.40 -14.75 -18.62
C THR A 246 8.86 -15.03 -18.26
N THR A 247 9.70 -14.00 -18.15
CA THR A 247 11.14 -14.14 -17.87
C THR A 247 11.45 -14.25 -16.37
N LYS A 248 10.51 -13.83 -15.52
CA LYS A 248 10.69 -13.66 -14.06
C LYS A 248 11.81 -12.70 -13.68
N GLN A 249 12.12 -11.74 -14.56
CA GLN A 249 13.18 -10.76 -14.34
C GLN A 249 12.60 -9.35 -14.19
N ALA A 250 13.10 -8.64 -13.19
CA ALA A 250 12.93 -7.21 -13.00
C ALA A 250 14.15 -6.50 -13.62
N THR A 251 14.10 -6.23 -14.92
CA THR A 251 15.22 -5.58 -15.62
C THR A 251 15.21 -4.07 -15.44
N LEU A 252 16.34 -3.43 -15.69
CA LEU A 252 16.50 -1.97 -15.64
C LEU A 252 15.43 -1.24 -16.45
N SER A 253 15.19 -1.64 -17.70
CA SER A 253 14.15 -1.03 -18.54
C SER A 253 12.74 -1.19 -17.97
N ILE A 254 12.43 -2.35 -17.39
CA ILE A 254 11.12 -2.62 -16.76
C ILE A 254 10.92 -1.71 -15.56
N ILE A 255 11.91 -1.64 -14.67
CA ILE A 255 11.80 -0.82 -13.45
C ILE A 255 11.78 0.67 -13.79
N GLY A 256 12.56 1.11 -14.77
CA GLY A 256 12.51 2.47 -15.28
C GLY A 256 11.12 2.84 -15.83
N SER A 257 10.46 1.90 -16.53
CA SER A 257 9.10 2.12 -17.05
C SER A 257 8.10 2.38 -15.93
N PHE A 258 8.11 1.59 -14.86
CA PHE A 258 7.16 1.78 -13.76
C PHE A 258 7.47 3.02 -12.89
N PHE A 259 8.73 3.24 -12.52
CA PHE A 259 9.08 4.32 -11.58
C PHE A 259 9.18 5.68 -12.23
N ARG A 260 9.85 5.77 -13.38
CA ARG A 260 10.14 7.04 -14.07
C ARG A 260 9.03 7.41 -15.04
N ASN A 261 8.63 6.46 -15.89
CA ASN A 261 7.66 6.74 -16.95
C ASN A 261 6.21 6.50 -16.49
N GLN A 262 6.03 5.71 -15.43
CA GLN A 262 4.73 5.29 -14.92
C GLN A 262 3.86 4.65 -16.01
N THR A 263 4.51 3.75 -16.77
CA THR A 263 3.94 2.99 -17.88
C THR A 263 4.20 1.50 -17.69
N PHE A 264 3.32 0.66 -18.24
CA PHE A 264 3.68 -0.74 -18.46
C PHE A 264 4.75 -0.84 -19.56
N PRO A 265 5.80 -1.66 -19.40
CA PRO A 265 6.80 -1.88 -20.45
C PRO A 265 6.19 -2.60 -21.67
N ASP A 266 6.79 -2.40 -22.84
CA ASP A 266 6.43 -3.17 -24.03
C ASP A 266 6.70 -4.67 -23.82
N GLN A 267 5.80 -5.51 -24.35
CA GLN A 267 5.88 -6.98 -24.22
C GLN A 267 5.98 -7.45 -22.76
N TRP A 268 5.43 -6.67 -21.83
CA TRP A 268 5.35 -7.04 -20.43
C TRP A 268 4.15 -7.94 -20.17
N PHE A 269 4.32 -8.91 -19.27
CA PHE A 269 3.26 -9.81 -18.83
C PHE A 269 3.14 -9.72 -17.32
N ARG A 270 1.92 -9.68 -16.80
CA ARG A 270 1.68 -9.81 -15.36
C ARG A 270 2.15 -11.17 -14.83
N ALA A 271 2.35 -11.28 -13.52
CA ALA A 271 2.76 -12.55 -12.90
C ALA A 271 1.82 -13.72 -13.31
N ALA A 272 2.37 -14.92 -13.47
CA ALA A 272 1.63 -16.10 -13.94
C ALA A 272 0.68 -16.71 -12.88
N ALA A 273 0.81 -16.26 -11.64
CA ALA A 273 0.00 -16.67 -10.50
C ALA A 273 -0.17 -15.48 -9.56
N PRO A 274 -1.20 -15.46 -8.71
CA PRO A 274 -1.46 -14.34 -7.81
C PRO A 274 -0.28 -14.05 -6.88
N VAL A 275 0.16 -12.80 -6.83
CA VAL A 275 1.16 -12.29 -5.89
C VAL A 275 0.49 -12.15 -4.53
N THR A 276 0.75 -13.12 -3.66
CA THR A 276 0.24 -13.14 -2.28
C THR A 276 1.18 -12.37 -1.34
N GLY A 277 0.66 -11.99 -0.18
CA GLY A 277 1.47 -11.42 0.90
C GLY A 277 2.57 -12.37 1.38
N ALA A 278 2.36 -13.69 1.29
CA ALA A 278 3.39 -14.68 1.63
C ALA A 278 4.52 -14.69 0.61
N ILE A 279 4.21 -14.66 -0.70
CA ILE A 279 5.22 -14.58 -1.76
C ILE A 279 6.02 -13.28 -1.63
N ASN A 280 5.33 -12.15 -1.50
CA ASN A 280 5.99 -10.85 -1.39
C ASN A 280 6.80 -10.71 -0.08
N GLY A 281 6.31 -11.35 1.00
CA GLY A 281 6.93 -11.33 2.32
C GLY A 281 8.29 -12.01 2.41
N VAL A 282 8.64 -12.92 1.48
CA VAL A 282 9.95 -13.60 1.49
C VAL A 282 11.10 -12.60 1.31
N ALA A 283 11.05 -11.80 0.25
CA ALA A 283 12.08 -10.79 -0.01
C ALA A 283 12.05 -9.69 1.07
N ALA A 284 10.86 -9.30 1.54
CA ALA A 284 10.72 -8.29 2.59
C ALA A 284 11.38 -8.74 3.91
N ALA A 285 11.23 -10.02 4.26
CA ALA A 285 11.87 -10.61 5.43
C ALA A 285 13.40 -10.69 5.27
N GLN A 286 13.89 -11.00 4.06
CA GLN A 286 15.34 -10.97 3.76
C GLN A 286 15.91 -9.56 3.88
N ILE A 287 15.20 -8.55 3.35
CA ILE A 287 15.59 -7.14 3.50
C ILE A 287 15.65 -6.76 4.98
N LYS A 288 14.58 -7.03 5.73
CA LYS A 288 14.54 -6.76 7.17
C LYS A 288 15.67 -7.47 7.94
N ALA A 289 15.97 -8.72 7.60
CA ALA A 289 17.02 -9.47 8.29
C ALA A 289 18.43 -8.90 8.03
N ALA A 290 18.65 -8.35 6.83
CA ALA A 290 19.91 -7.72 6.45
C ALA A 290 20.08 -6.28 6.97
N ILE A 291 18.99 -5.64 7.40
CA ILE A 291 18.98 -4.28 7.95
C ILE A 291 18.58 -4.36 9.44
N PRO A 292 19.54 -4.54 10.36
CA PRO A 292 19.24 -4.73 11.79
C PRO A 292 18.86 -3.41 12.50
N LEU A 293 17.90 -2.68 11.94
CA LEU A 293 17.32 -1.47 12.50
C LEU A 293 16.03 -1.82 13.28
N GLN A 294 15.93 -1.32 14.51
CA GLN A 294 14.68 -1.40 15.28
C GLN A 294 13.73 -0.28 14.82
N PRO A 295 12.39 -0.50 14.91
CA PRO A 295 11.43 0.59 14.74
C PRO A 295 11.79 1.79 15.61
N GLY A 296 11.66 3.00 15.07
CA GLY A 296 12.07 4.20 15.77
C GLY A 296 11.98 5.46 14.95
N ARG A 297 12.56 6.54 15.48
CA ARG A 297 12.53 7.87 14.88
C ARG A 297 13.72 8.71 15.33
N ASN A 298 14.01 9.77 14.59
CA ASN A 298 14.91 10.80 15.06
C ASN A 298 14.25 11.62 16.18
N ASN A 299 15.01 11.88 17.25
CA ASN A 299 14.60 12.78 18.32
C ASN A 299 14.87 14.25 17.93
N ALA A 300 14.55 15.18 18.83
CA ALA A 300 14.74 16.62 18.58
C ALA A 300 16.20 17.04 18.30
N GLN A 301 17.18 16.17 18.56
CA GLN A 301 18.59 16.38 18.26
C GLN A 301 19.04 15.69 16.95
N GLY A 302 18.11 15.11 16.18
CA GLY A 302 18.43 14.36 14.96
C GLY A 302 19.08 13.00 15.21
N VAL A 303 19.01 12.48 16.44
CA VAL A 303 19.57 11.17 16.79
C VAL A 303 18.47 10.11 16.73
N PHE A 304 18.73 9.02 16.02
CA PHE A 304 17.78 7.90 15.92
C PHE A 304 17.62 7.22 17.28
N VAL A 305 16.37 7.13 17.74
CA VAL A 305 15.98 6.46 18.97
C VAL A 305 14.92 5.41 18.64
N ALA A 306 15.12 4.19 19.15
CA ALA A 306 14.15 3.12 19.01
C ALA A 306 12.85 3.46 19.74
N ASP A 307 11.71 3.15 19.12
CA ASP A 307 10.41 3.26 19.77
C ASP A 307 10.28 2.18 20.86
N PRO A 308 9.59 2.49 21.98
CA PRO A 308 9.30 1.48 22.99
C PRO A 308 8.44 0.36 22.38
N PRO A 309 8.67 -0.91 22.76
CA PRO A 309 7.83 -2.00 22.28
C PRO A 309 6.38 -1.80 22.75
N PRO A 310 5.38 -2.20 21.94
CA PRO A 310 3.98 -2.12 22.35
C PRO A 310 3.71 -3.07 23.53
N PRO A 311 2.58 -2.89 24.25
CA PRO A 311 2.20 -3.81 25.31
C PRO A 311 1.93 -5.22 24.77
N ALA A 312 2.11 -6.23 25.61
CA ALA A 312 1.66 -7.59 25.30
C ALA A 312 0.13 -7.61 25.05
N PRO A 313 -0.39 -8.40 24.09
CA PRO A 313 0.32 -9.42 23.29
C PRO A 313 0.96 -8.90 21.98
N TRP A 314 0.94 -7.59 21.73
CA TRP A 314 1.31 -7.02 20.42
C TRP A 314 2.81 -6.98 20.14
N ASN A 315 3.64 -7.18 21.16
CA ASN A 315 5.09 -7.29 21.05
C ASN A 315 5.60 -8.73 20.76
N SER A 316 4.69 -9.67 20.49
CA SER A 316 5.03 -11.10 20.28
C SER A 316 5.79 -11.37 18.98
N SER A 317 5.60 -10.53 17.96
CA SER A 317 6.30 -10.61 16.68
C SER A 317 6.38 -9.23 16.03
N PHE A 318 7.29 -9.06 15.07
CA PHE A 318 7.35 -7.83 14.28
C PHE A 318 6.04 -7.56 13.53
N ALA A 319 5.42 -8.61 12.99
CA ALA A 319 4.17 -8.48 12.27
C ALA A 319 3.01 -8.06 13.22
N CYS A 320 3.00 -8.52 14.47
CA CYS A 320 2.05 -8.02 15.48
C CYS A 320 2.34 -6.59 15.93
N THR A 321 3.62 -6.19 15.99
CA THR A 321 3.99 -4.81 16.27
C THR A 321 3.53 -3.90 15.14
N ALA A 322 3.73 -4.30 13.88
CA ALA A 322 3.26 -3.55 12.71
C ALA A 322 1.73 -3.44 12.65
N TYR A 323 1.00 -4.48 13.09
CA TYR A 323 -0.46 -4.41 13.19
C TYR A 323 -0.94 -3.45 14.29
N PHE A 324 -0.26 -3.43 15.44
CA PHE A 324 -0.53 -2.45 16.50
C PHE A 324 -0.28 -1.01 16.03
N ASP A 325 0.86 -0.77 15.38
CA ASP A 325 1.18 0.54 14.80
C ASP A 325 0.18 0.93 13.70
N GLN A 326 -0.32 -0.04 12.91
CA GLN A 326 -1.38 0.22 11.94
C GLN A 326 -2.66 0.72 12.60
N ALA A 327 -3.06 0.14 13.74
CA ALA A 327 -4.21 0.62 14.50
C ALA A 327 -3.97 1.97 15.18
N ALA A 328 -2.72 2.27 15.55
CA ALA A 328 -2.30 3.60 16.02
C ALA A 328 -2.31 4.66 14.90
N ASN A 329 -2.14 4.25 13.65
CA ASN A 329 -2.21 5.14 12.48
C ASN A 329 -3.64 5.38 12.00
N VAL A 330 -4.62 4.55 12.37
CA VAL A 330 -6.04 4.76 12.02
C VAL A 330 -6.73 5.56 13.14
N PRO A 331 -7.45 6.66 12.82
CA PRO A 331 -8.11 7.48 13.83
C PRO A 331 -9.12 6.71 14.68
N GLY A 332 -8.97 6.75 16.00
CA GLY A 332 -9.87 6.04 16.93
C GLY A 332 -11.31 6.53 16.90
N VAL A 333 -11.53 7.78 16.50
CA VAL A 333 -12.88 8.35 16.34
C VAL A 333 -13.72 7.61 15.29
N LEU A 334 -13.11 6.87 14.36
CA LEU A 334 -13.82 6.04 13.39
C LEU A 334 -14.67 4.95 14.06
N VAL A 335 -14.27 4.49 15.25
CA VAL A 335 -15.00 3.47 16.03
C VAL A 335 -16.38 3.98 16.49
N ASN A 336 -16.55 5.31 16.62
CA ASN A 336 -17.78 5.95 17.08
C ASN A 336 -18.73 6.34 15.95
N THR A 337 -18.39 6.01 14.70
CA THR A 337 -19.28 6.26 13.55
C THR A 337 -20.56 5.44 13.67
N THR A 338 -21.59 5.83 12.94
CA THR A 338 -22.91 5.18 12.96
C THR A 338 -23.41 4.88 11.55
N GLY A 339 -24.49 4.10 11.44
CA GLY A 339 -25.14 3.80 10.16
C GLY A 339 -24.21 3.10 9.17
N LEU A 340 -24.32 3.47 7.90
CA LEU A 340 -23.52 3.00 6.78
C LEU A 340 -22.02 3.29 6.99
N PHE A 341 -21.68 4.44 7.58
CA PHE A 341 -20.28 4.76 7.86
C PHE A 341 -19.66 3.72 8.80
N LYS A 342 -20.37 3.35 9.88
CA LYS A 342 -19.92 2.29 10.79
C LYS A 342 -19.77 0.94 10.10
N GLN A 343 -20.71 0.59 9.23
CA GLN A 343 -20.65 -0.66 8.46
C GLN A 343 -19.38 -0.74 7.60
N ASN A 344 -19.04 0.35 6.91
CA ASN A 344 -17.81 0.43 6.12
C ASN A 344 -16.56 0.35 6.99
N VAL A 345 -16.51 1.06 8.13
CA VAL A 345 -15.38 1.00 9.06
C VAL A 345 -15.19 -0.41 9.62
N ASP A 346 -16.27 -1.10 9.99
CA ASP A 346 -16.22 -2.47 10.52
C ASP A 346 -15.76 -3.47 9.46
N PHE A 347 -16.22 -3.30 8.22
CA PHE A 347 -15.76 -4.12 7.10
C PHE A 347 -14.25 -3.96 6.87
N LEU A 348 -13.76 -2.73 6.80
CA LEU A 348 -12.35 -2.44 6.52
C LEU A 348 -11.42 -2.87 7.67
N THR A 349 -11.82 -2.63 8.93
CA THR A 349 -11.06 -3.09 10.11
C THR A 349 -11.10 -4.61 10.26
N GLY A 350 -12.20 -5.26 9.83
CA GLY A 350 -12.31 -6.71 9.71
C GLY A 350 -11.32 -7.32 8.70
N ILE A 351 -11.07 -6.65 7.57
CA ILE A 351 -10.01 -7.04 6.61
C ILE A 351 -8.63 -6.97 7.27
N GLN A 352 -8.32 -5.88 7.97
CA GLN A 352 -7.04 -5.71 8.67
C GLN A 352 -6.81 -6.82 9.70
N PHE A 353 -7.82 -7.12 10.52
CA PHE A 353 -7.73 -8.19 11.51
C PHE A 353 -7.56 -9.56 10.87
N THR A 354 -8.35 -9.86 9.83
CA THR A 354 -8.25 -11.13 9.12
C THR A 354 -6.86 -11.33 8.51
N ALA A 355 -6.24 -10.25 8.00
CA ALA A 355 -4.87 -10.28 7.52
C ALA A 355 -3.86 -10.55 8.63
N ALA A 356 -3.96 -9.81 9.74
CA ALA A 356 -3.07 -9.94 10.89
C ALA A 356 -3.15 -11.34 11.53
N SER A 357 -4.34 -11.89 11.71
CA SER A 357 -4.51 -13.20 12.34
C SER A 357 -3.83 -14.30 11.52
N ALA A 358 -4.09 -14.38 10.21
CA ALA A 358 -3.52 -15.48 9.42
C ALA A 358 -2.04 -15.30 9.05
N ASN A 359 -1.49 -14.08 9.09
CA ASN A 359 -0.11 -13.82 8.64
C ASN A 359 0.88 -13.54 9.80
N ALA A 360 0.39 -13.15 10.98
CA ALA A 360 1.24 -12.63 12.06
C ALA A 360 1.06 -13.35 13.41
N GLY A 361 0.08 -14.26 13.53
CA GLY A 361 -0.23 -14.94 14.80
C GLY A 361 -0.82 -14.00 15.85
N CYS A 362 -1.37 -12.86 15.43
CA CYS A 362 -2.05 -11.93 16.31
C CYS A 362 -3.54 -12.31 16.36
N ASP A 363 -3.88 -13.16 17.32
CA ASP A 363 -5.22 -13.74 17.43
C ASP A 363 -6.26 -12.78 18.05
N GLN A 364 -5.83 -11.58 18.45
CA GLN A 364 -6.70 -10.56 19.00
C GLN A 364 -6.95 -9.46 17.96
N GLN A 365 -8.19 -8.97 17.91
CA GLN A 365 -8.51 -7.78 17.13
C GLN A 365 -8.18 -6.54 17.95
N ILE A 366 -7.52 -5.56 17.33
CA ILE A 366 -7.33 -4.23 17.91
C ILE A 366 -8.19 -3.24 17.13
N LEU A 367 -8.93 -2.42 17.86
CA LEU A 367 -9.69 -1.33 17.26
C LEU A 367 -8.77 -0.15 17.02
N PRO A 368 -9.03 0.69 16.00
CA PRO A 368 -8.31 1.94 15.80
C PRO A 368 -8.27 2.79 17.07
N PHE A 369 -7.13 3.42 17.33
CA PHE A 369 -6.93 4.30 18.50
C PHE A 369 -6.04 5.52 18.22
N GLY A 370 -5.71 5.75 16.94
CA GLY A 370 -4.88 6.86 16.52
C GLY A 370 -5.52 8.24 16.67
N PRO A 371 -4.71 9.31 16.59
CA PRO A 371 -5.22 10.67 16.60
C PRO A 371 -5.98 11.01 15.30
N ALA A 372 -7.06 11.78 15.44
CA ALA A 372 -7.70 12.47 14.33
C ALA A 372 -6.89 13.73 13.96
N GLY A 373 -7.15 14.29 12.77
CA GLY A 373 -6.64 15.61 12.39
C GLY A 373 -5.21 15.66 11.85
N VAL A 374 -4.54 14.51 11.72
CA VAL A 374 -3.12 14.42 11.34
C VAL A 374 -2.86 14.03 9.89
#